data_AF-A0A929Q2P1-F1
#
_entry.id   AF-A0A929Q2P1-F1
#
_cell.length_a   1.000
_cell.length_b   1.000
_cell.length_c   1.000
_cell.angle_alpha   90.00
_cell.angle_beta   90.00
_cell.angle_gamma   90.00
#
_symmetry.space_group_name_H-M   'P 1'
#
loop_
_entity.id
_entity.type
_entity.pdbx_description
1 polymer ?
#
loop_
_entity_poly.entity_id
_entity_poly.type
_entity_poly.pdbx_seq_one_letter_code
_entity_poly.pdbx_strand_id
1 'polypeptide(L)'
;MEDPADQPEFYEVPEGADVSALPPGTVLRERTFKYYVATMETSWDVTQLLYVTTSALGVLEPNVTSVLHPPQETDGSIVAYQSFYDTSNPFDNPSRSIAGNLSLGGLIPALENVFILPALLAGHSVVVADTQGKDANFAAGPAYGAALDSLRAATAATTTEPRFGRASMRRRSSSDSLVWRKAV
;
A
#
# COMPACT_ATOMS: atom_id res chain seq x y z
N MET A 1 -1.33 12.83 -16.17
CA MET A 1 -1.40 12.36 -14.77
C MET A 1 -0.05 12.70 -14.18
N GLU A 2 -0.03 13.43 -13.06
CA GLU A 2 1.22 13.87 -12.42
C GLU A 2 2.06 12.65 -11.99
N ASP A 3 3.39 12.72 -12.10
CA ASP A 3 4.28 11.65 -11.66
C ASP A 3 4.17 11.47 -10.13
N PRO A 4 3.95 10.25 -9.60
CA PRO A 4 3.93 10.03 -8.15
C PRO A 4 5.26 10.37 -7.45
N ALA A 5 6.39 10.43 -8.17
CA ALA A 5 7.66 10.92 -7.64
C ALA A 5 7.64 12.43 -7.34
N ASP A 6 6.83 13.21 -8.08
CA ASP A 6 6.73 14.66 -7.98
C ASP A 6 5.76 15.14 -6.88
N GLN A 7 5.25 14.22 -6.05
CA GLN A 7 4.30 14.49 -4.96
C GLN A 7 4.91 14.18 -3.58
N PRO A 8 5.91 14.96 -3.12
CA PRO A 8 6.55 14.74 -1.82
C PRO A 8 5.57 14.87 -0.65
N GLU A 9 4.52 15.68 -0.79
CA GLU A 9 3.48 15.89 0.23
C GLU A 9 2.69 14.62 0.56
N PHE A 10 2.73 13.58 -0.29
CA PHE A 10 2.11 12.28 0.01
C PHE A 10 2.72 11.61 1.24
N TYR A 11 4.01 11.85 1.49
CA TYR A 11 4.75 11.25 2.60
C TYR A 11 4.59 12.02 3.92
N GLU A 12 3.87 13.15 3.89
CA GLU A 12 3.64 14.01 5.03
C GLU A 12 2.26 13.73 5.66
N VAL A 13 2.18 13.87 6.98
CA VAL A 13 0.93 13.75 7.73
C VAL A 13 -0.08 14.79 7.19
N PRO A 14 -1.32 14.39 6.83
CA PRO A 14 -2.35 15.34 6.43
C PRO A 14 -2.60 16.40 7.50
N GLU A 15 -2.83 17.63 7.08
CA GLU A 15 -3.16 18.73 8.00
C GLU A 15 -4.37 18.35 8.88
N GLY A 16 -4.23 18.50 10.20
CA GLY A 16 -5.26 18.19 11.17
C GLY A 16 -5.36 16.72 11.60
N ALA A 17 -4.54 15.81 11.05
CA ALA A 17 -4.48 14.43 11.52
C ALA A 17 -3.61 14.30 12.79
N ASP A 18 -4.19 13.76 13.87
CA ASP A 18 -3.46 13.45 15.10
C ASP A 18 -2.99 11.98 15.08
N VAL A 19 -1.79 11.76 14.59
CA VAL A 19 -1.16 10.43 14.52
C VAL A 19 -1.03 9.78 15.90
N SER A 20 -0.85 10.58 16.96
CA SER A 20 -0.61 10.07 18.32
C SER A 20 -1.82 9.41 18.96
N ALA A 21 -3.01 9.60 18.38
CA ALA A 21 -4.28 9.04 18.86
C ALA A 21 -4.83 7.91 17.98
N LEU A 22 -4.15 7.56 16.89
CA LEU A 22 -4.65 6.61 15.90
C LEU A 22 -4.03 5.23 16.06
N PRO A 23 -4.81 4.13 15.95
CA PRO A 23 -4.26 2.80 16.08
C PRO A 23 -3.32 2.47 14.90
N PRO A 24 -2.25 1.67 15.14
CA PRO A 24 -1.40 1.16 14.07
C PRO A 24 -2.20 0.43 12.97
N GLY A 25 -1.84 0.69 11.72
CA GLY A 25 -2.56 0.28 10.51
C GLY A 25 -3.64 1.26 10.02
N THR A 26 -3.90 2.36 10.74
CA THR A 26 -4.86 3.38 10.27
C THR A 26 -4.33 4.07 9.01
N VAL A 27 -5.12 4.04 7.93
CA VAL A 27 -4.79 4.75 6.67
C VAL A 27 -5.13 6.23 6.80
N LEU A 28 -4.13 7.08 6.55
CA LEU A 28 -4.22 8.54 6.57
C LEU A 28 -4.41 9.12 5.16
N ARG A 29 -3.81 8.49 4.15
CA ARG A 29 -3.90 8.90 2.75
C ARG A 29 -3.69 7.71 1.82
N GLU A 30 -4.33 7.78 0.65
CA GLU A 30 -4.20 6.79 -0.41
C GLU A 30 -3.93 7.49 -1.74
N ARG A 31 -3.10 6.87 -2.59
CA ARG A 31 -2.98 7.22 -4.01
C ARG A 31 -2.83 5.97 -4.86
N THR A 32 -3.31 6.03 -6.10
CA THR A 32 -3.21 4.92 -7.07
C THR A 32 -2.56 5.40 -8.35
N PHE A 33 -1.62 4.61 -8.87
CA PHE A 33 -0.91 4.89 -10.13
C PHE A 33 -0.50 3.57 -10.81
N LYS A 34 -0.06 3.65 -12.07
CA LYS A 34 0.42 2.48 -12.82
C LYS A 34 1.84 2.12 -12.40
N TYR A 35 2.12 0.82 -12.29
CA TYR A 35 3.50 0.37 -12.04
C TYR A 35 4.33 0.50 -13.32
N TYR A 36 5.52 1.09 -13.21
CA TYR A 36 6.46 1.25 -14.30
C TYR A 36 7.67 0.34 -14.10
N VAL A 37 8.06 -0.37 -15.15
CA VAL A 37 9.32 -1.09 -15.22
C VAL A 37 10.23 -0.32 -16.16
N ALA A 38 11.27 0.32 -15.62
CA ALA A 38 12.05 1.33 -16.32
C ALA A 38 11.14 2.42 -16.92
N THR A 39 11.04 2.51 -18.25
CA THR A 39 10.18 3.49 -18.94
C THR A 39 8.88 2.89 -19.47
N MET A 40 8.61 1.61 -19.20
CA MET A 40 7.43 0.90 -19.72
C MET A 40 6.32 0.86 -18.67
N GLU A 41 5.16 1.39 -19.03
CA GLU A 41 3.92 1.24 -18.25
C GLU A 41 3.46 -0.22 -18.28
N THR A 42 3.16 -0.78 -17.11
CA THR A 42 2.59 -2.13 -17.01
C THR A 42 1.06 -2.07 -16.85
N SER A 43 0.38 -3.22 -16.96
CA SER A 43 -1.06 -3.30 -16.68
C SER A 43 -1.38 -3.29 -15.18
N TRP A 44 -0.38 -3.32 -14.30
CA TRP A 44 -0.56 -3.41 -12.85
C TRP A 44 -0.81 -2.05 -12.23
N ASP A 45 -1.77 -2.03 -11.31
CA ASP A 45 -2.03 -0.87 -10.47
C ASP A 45 -1.22 -0.98 -9.18
N VAL A 46 -0.71 0.15 -8.70
CA VAL A 46 -0.12 0.29 -7.37
C VAL A 46 -1.01 1.21 -6.57
N THR A 47 -1.36 0.79 -5.36
CA THR A 47 -1.97 1.66 -4.35
C THR A 47 -0.97 1.91 -3.23
N GLN A 48 -0.59 3.16 -3.03
CA GLN A 48 0.22 3.55 -1.88
C GLN A 48 -0.67 4.04 -0.76
N LEU A 49 -0.34 3.61 0.45
CA LEU A 49 -1.04 3.95 1.67
C LEU A 49 -0.05 4.64 2.61
N LEU A 50 -0.35 5.89 2.97
CA LEU A 50 0.23 6.53 4.15
C LEU A 50 -0.57 6.03 5.35
N TYR A 51 0.08 5.36 6.31
CA TYR A 51 -0.59 4.74 7.44
C TYR A 51 0.17 4.97 8.75
N VAL A 52 -0.50 4.76 9.88
CA VAL A 52 0.10 4.86 11.21
C VAL A 52 0.82 3.57 11.57
N THR A 53 2.06 3.67 12.03
CA THR A 53 2.85 2.53 12.55
C THR A 53 3.43 2.87 13.92
N THR A 54 4.08 1.89 14.55
CA THR A 54 4.90 2.11 15.74
C THR A 54 6.39 2.17 15.37
N SER A 55 7.08 3.22 15.77
CA SER A 55 8.52 3.40 15.52
C SER A 55 9.37 2.48 16.41
N ALA A 56 10.68 2.43 16.15
CA ALA A 56 11.63 1.70 16.98
C ALA A 56 11.61 2.10 18.46
N LEU A 57 11.20 3.34 18.75
CA LEU A 57 11.13 3.92 20.10
C LEU A 57 9.76 3.71 20.76
N GLY A 58 8.83 3.00 20.12
CA GLY A 58 7.48 2.77 20.65
C GLY A 58 6.53 3.95 20.46
N VAL A 59 6.88 4.92 19.61
CA VAL A 59 6.07 6.12 19.34
C VAL A 59 5.30 5.93 18.04
N LEU A 60 4.03 6.37 18.01
CA LEU A 60 3.23 6.34 16.79
C LEU A 60 3.74 7.36 15.76
N GLU A 61 3.93 6.90 14.53
CA GLU A 61 4.45 7.72 13.44
C GLU A 61 3.81 7.34 12.10
N PRO A 62 3.85 8.23 11.08
CA PRO A 62 3.44 7.86 9.74
C PRO A 62 4.47 6.95 9.07
N ASN A 63 4.01 6.04 8.23
CA ASN A 63 4.82 5.25 7.33
C ASN A 63 4.08 4.97 6.02
N VAL A 64 4.78 4.48 5.00
CA VAL A 64 4.19 4.19 3.69
C VAL A 64 4.34 2.71 3.33
N THR A 65 3.33 2.18 2.65
CA THR A 65 3.40 0.87 2.00
C THR A 65 2.82 0.96 0.60
N SER A 66 3.31 0.11 -0.30
CA SER A 66 2.79 -0.05 -1.67
C SER A 66 2.11 -1.40 -1.80
N VAL A 67 0.87 -1.40 -2.28
CA VAL A 67 0.12 -2.61 -2.63
C VAL A 67 0.08 -2.71 -4.15
N LEU A 68 0.74 -3.74 -4.69
CA LEU A 68 0.71 -4.05 -6.11
C LEU A 68 -0.47 -4.99 -6.38
N HIS A 69 -1.27 -4.61 -7.37
CA HIS A 69 -2.47 -5.34 -7.75
C HIS A 69 -2.23 -6.13 -9.03
N PRO A 70 -2.55 -7.44 -9.04
CA PRO A 70 -2.54 -8.20 -10.27
C PRO A 70 -3.62 -7.65 -11.23
N PRO A 71 -3.43 -7.79 -12.54
CA PRO A 71 -4.40 -7.31 -13.53
C PRO A 71 -5.60 -8.25 -13.64
N GLN A 72 -5.48 -9.48 -13.14
CA GLN A 72 -6.58 -10.43 -13.00
C GLN A 72 -7.34 -10.19 -11.69
N GLU A 73 -8.58 -10.68 -11.60
CA GLU A 73 -9.34 -10.71 -10.36
C GLU A 73 -8.54 -11.46 -9.28
N THR A 74 -8.37 -10.83 -8.12
CA THR A 74 -7.74 -11.46 -6.95
C THR A 74 -8.78 -12.26 -6.15
N ASP A 75 -8.37 -13.36 -5.55
CA ASP A 75 -9.17 -14.11 -4.56
C ASP A 75 -9.12 -13.49 -3.16
N GLY A 76 -8.49 -12.32 -3.02
CA GLY A 76 -8.28 -11.61 -1.76
C GLY A 76 -7.03 -12.04 -1.01
N SER A 77 -6.22 -12.94 -1.57
CA SER A 77 -4.94 -13.33 -0.97
C SER A 77 -3.87 -12.25 -1.15
N ILE A 78 -3.08 -12.07 -0.09
CA ILE A 78 -2.04 -11.07 0.00
C ILE A 78 -0.72 -11.74 0.35
N VAL A 79 0.34 -11.39 -0.39
CA VAL A 79 1.73 -11.75 -0.06
C VAL A 79 2.41 -10.51 0.51
N ALA A 80 2.94 -10.63 1.73
CA ALA A 80 3.78 -9.61 2.33
C ALA A 80 5.23 -9.82 1.86
N TYR A 81 5.76 -8.89 1.06
CA TYR A 81 7.14 -8.91 0.62
C TYR A 81 7.94 -7.85 1.37
N GLN A 82 8.99 -8.28 2.07
CA GLN A 82 9.91 -7.40 2.79
C GLN A 82 11.15 -7.21 1.92
N SER A 83 11.31 -6.01 1.39
CA SER A 83 12.44 -5.66 0.52
C SER A 83 13.77 -5.75 1.27
N PHE A 84 14.82 -6.21 0.59
CA PHE A 84 16.18 -6.36 1.12
C PHE A 84 16.97 -5.04 1.14
N TYR A 85 16.30 -3.89 1.18
CA TYR A 85 16.99 -2.60 1.19
C TYR A 85 17.83 -2.45 2.47
N ASP A 86 19.11 -2.12 2.30
CA ASP A 86 20.12 -2.00 3.37
C ASP A 86 20.79 -0.62 3.29
N THR A 87 19.99 0.40 3.58
CA THR A 87 20.40 1.81 3.47
C THR A 87 19.65 2.63 4.52
N SER A 88 20.36 3.52 5.21
CA SER A 88 19.78 4.46 6.18
C SER A 88 19.31 5.76 5.55
N ASN A 89 19.02 5.75 4.24
CA ASN A 89 18.54 6.89 3.50
C ASN A 89 17.02 6.74 3.23
N PRO A 90 16.16 7.61 3.81
CA PRO A 90 14.72 7.59 3.58
C PRO A 90 14.28 7.67 2.11
N PHE A 91 15.13 8.23 1.23
CA PHE A 91 14.84 8.30 -0.21
C PHE A 91 14.92 6.95 -0.92
N ASP A 92 15.54 5.95 -0.30
CA ASP A 92 15.69 4.59 -0.81
C ASP A 92 14.61 3.65 -0.26
N ASN A 93 13.63 4.17 0.49
CA ASN A 93 12.49 3.37 0.94
C ASN A 93 11.75 2.77 -0.28
N PRO A 94 11.31 1.49 -0.21
CA PRO A 94 10.66 0.80 -1.32
C PRO A 94 9.52 1.58 -1.96
N SER A 95 8.68 2.25 -1.17
CA SER A 95 7.58 3.07 -1.69
C SER A 95 8.06 4.22 -2.60
N ARG A 96 9.18 4.88 -2.28
CA ARG A 96 9.73 5.95 -3.10
C ARG A 96 10.34 5.41 -4.39
N SER A 97 11.02 4.27 -4.33
CA SER A 97 11.52 3.59 -5.53
C SER A 97 10.38 3.14 -6.45
N ILE A 98 9.29 2.59 -5.88
CA ILE A 98 8.09 2.20 -6.65
C ILE A 98 7.39 3.40 -7.28
N ALA A 99 7.41 4.55 -6.61
CA ALA A 99 6.88 5.80 -7.14
C ALA A 99 7.75 6.44 -8.22
N GLY A 100 8.89 5.84 -8.61
CA GLY A 100 9.74 6.34 -9.70
C GLY A 100 11.04 7.03 -9.26
N ASN A 101 11.39 7.01 -7.96
CA ASN A 101 12.68 7.55 -7.52
C ASN A 101 13.84 6.63 -7.96
N LEU A 102 14.55 7.03 -9.02
CA LEU A 102 15.75 6.37 -9.54
C LEU A 102 16.96 6.65 -8.63
N SER A 103 16.96 6.15 -7.39
CA SER A 103 18.20 6.10 -6.60
C SER A 103 19.07 4.92 -7.05
N LEU A 104 20.34 4.86 -6.64
CA LEU A 104 21.20 3.69 -6.88
C LEU A 104 20.60 2.38 -6.29
N GLY A 105 19.66 2.50 -5.34
CA GLY A 105 18.82 1.42 -4.84
C GLY A 105 17.77 0.92 -5.85
N GLY A 106 17.48 1.64 -6.93
CA GLY A 106 16.53 1.28 -8.00
C GLY A 106 16.90 0.04 -8.83
N LEU A 107 18.14 -0.46 -8.72
CA LEU A 107 18.51 -1.79 -9.25
C LEU A 107 18.01 -2.94 -8.37
N ILE A 108 17.76 -2.70 -7.08
CA ILE A 108 17.18 -3.69 -6.16
C ILE A 108 15.72 -4.00 -6.57
N PRO A 109 14.80 -3.02 -6.78
CA PRO A 109 13.47 -3.28 -7.34
C PRO A 109 13.47 -4.12 -8.61
N ALA A 110 14.45 -3.95 -9.51
CA ALA A 110 14.54 -4.74 -10.74
C ALA A 110 14.87 -6.23 -10.48
N LEU A 111 15.70 -6.53 -9.48
CA LEU A 111 15.95 -7.91 -9.03
C LEU A 111 14.82 -8.44 -8.16
N GLU A 112 14.21 -7.59 -7.33
CA GLU A 112 13.09 -7.96 -6.45
C GLU A 112 11.81 -8.28 -7.22
N ASN A 113 11.66 -7.71 -8.42
CA ASN A 113 10.61 -8.12 -9.36
C ASN A 113 10.65 -9.63 -9.63
N VAL A 114 11.81 -10.30 -9.64
CA VAL A 114 11.88 -11.76 -9.81
C VAL A 114 11.12 -12.51 -8.69
N PHE A 115 11.03 -11.94 -7.49
CA PHE A 115 10.33 -12.54 -6.35
C PHE A 115 8.87 -12.12 -6.25
N ILE A 116 8.54 -10.90 -6.67
CA ILE A 116 7.18 -10.34 -6.57
C ILE A 116 6.31 -10.78 -7.76
N LEU A 117 6.88 -10.86 -8.97
CA LEU A 117 6.15 -11.16 -10.20
C LEU A 117 5.44 -12.52 -10.20
N PRO A 118 6.04 -13.64 -9.71
CA PRO A 118 5.34 -14.91 -9.67
C PRO A 118 4.06 -14.85 -8.82
N ALA A 119 4.06 -14.09 -7.72
CA ALA A 119 2.88 -13.92 -6.88
C ALA A 119 1.79 -13.10 -7.59
N LEU A 120 2.16 -11.99 -8.23
CA LEU A 120 1.23 -11.19 -9.03
C LEU A 120 0.64 -12.00 -10.20
N LEU A 121 1.45 -12.79 -10.90
CA LEU A 121 1.00 -13.66 -12.00
C LEU A 121 0.11 -14.80 -11.51
N ALA A 122 0.23 -15.21 -10.25
CA ALA A 122 -0.66 -16.19 -9.61
C ALA A 122 -1.98 -15.56 -9.09
N GLY A 123 -2.18 -14.24 -9.23
CA GLY A 123 -3.40 -13.54 -8.80
C GLY A 123 -3.36 -13.04 -7.36
N HIS A 124 -2.19 -13.06 -6.71
CA HIS A 124 -2.01 -12.52 -5.36
C HIS A 124 -1.66 -11.04 -5.40
N SER A 125 -2.29 -10.23 -4.56
CA SER A 125 -1.81 -8.86 -4.31
C SER A 125 -0.52 -8.93 -3.50
N VAL A 126 0.42 -8.01 -3.75
CA VAL A 126 1.69 -7.97 -3.04
C VAL A 126 1.82 -6.67 -2.27
N VAL A 127 2.04 -6.76 -0.96
CA VAL A 127 2.29 -5.62 -0.07
C VAL A 127 3.79 -5.50 0.13
N VAL A 128 4.34 -4.34 -0.26
CA VAL A 128 5.74 -3.97 -0.09
C VAL A 128 5.79 -2.83 0.93
N ALA A 129 6.36 -3.11 2.09
CA ALA A 129 6.41 -2.16 3.21
C ALA A 129 7.75 -1.42 3.30
N ASP A 130 7.71 -0.15 3.72
CA ASP A 130 8.90 0.58 4.16
C ASP A 130 9.28 0.12 5.58
N THR A 131 9.87 -1.07 5.68
CA THR A 131 10.10 -1.80 6.96
C THR A 131 10.97 -1.08 7.99
N GLN A 132 11.85 -0.20 7.54
CA GLN A 132 12.74 0.59 8.38
C GLN A 132 12.09 1.91 8.84
N GLY A 133 10.83 2.15 8.48
CA GLY A 133 10.07 3.34 8.84
C GLY A 133 10.47 4.59 8.05
N LYS A 134 9.87 5.72 8.43
CA LYS A 134 10.05 7.01 7.74
C LYS A 134 11.52 7.48 7.69
N ASP A 135 12.32 7.11 8.69
CA ASP A 135 13.71 7.54 8.85
C ASP A 135 14.74 6.49 8.37
N ALA A 136 14.29 5.38 7.78
CA ALA A 136 15.17 4.28 7.36
C ALA A 136 16.09 3.75 8.49
N ASN A 137 15.50 3.46 9.65
CA ASN A 137 16.20 2.91 10.81
C ASN A 137 16.60 1.44 10.57
N PHE A 138 17.72 1.23 9.89
CA PHE A 138 18.29 -0.09 9.65
C PHE A 138 18.68 -0.80 10.96
N ALA A 139 18.44 -2.12 11.01
CA ALA A 139 18.71 -2.99 12.17
C ALA A 139 18.00 -2.62 13.49
N ALA A 140 17.00 -1.74 13.44
CA ALA A 140 16.17 -1.43 14.60
C ALA A 140 15.03 -2.46 14.73
N GLY A 141 15.28 -3.55 15.45
CA GLY A 141 14.35 -4.68 15.66
C GLY A 141 12.86 -4.32 15.84
N PRO A 142 12.49 -3.33 16.68
CA PRO A 142 11.09 -2.96 16.85
C PRO A 142 10.46 -2.22 15.65
N ALA A 143 11.25 -1.57 14.79
CA ALA A 143 10.75 -0.89 13.59
C ALA A 143 10.12 -1.86 12.58
N TYR A 144 10.55 -3.13 12.58
CA TYR A 144 9.95 -4.17 11.74
C TYR A 144 8.47 -4.47 12.08
N GLY A 145 7.92 -3.91 13.17
CA GLY A 145 6.47 -3.86 13.40
C GLY A 145 5.68 -3.24 12.24
N ALA A 146 6.31 -2.35 11.46
CA ALA A 146 5.77 -1.79 10.23
C ALA A 146 5.33 -2.85 9.21
N ALA A 147 5.98 -4.03 9.18
CA ALA A 147 5.57 -5.13 8.32
C ALA A 147 4.16 -5.65 8.65
N LEU A 148 3.80 -5.72 9.94
CA LEU A 148 2.45 -6.14 10.35
C LEU A 148 1.44 -5.01 10.20
N ASP A 149 1.84 -3.77 10.52
CA ASP A 149 0.96 -2.61 10.40
C ASP A 149 0.63 -2.28 8.93
N SER A 150 1.55 -2.51 7.99
CA SER A 150 1.28 -2.39 6.56
C SER A 150 0.22 -3.39 6.07
N LEU A 151 0.21 -4.62 6.58
CA LEU A 151 -0.84 -5.60 6.27
C LEU A 151 -2.20 -5.18 6.87
N ARG A 152 -2.20 -4.62 8.08
CA ARG A 152 -3.42 -4.05 8.68
C ARG A 152 -3.95 -2.90 7.80
N ALA A 153 -3.07 -2.01 7.35
CA ALA A 153 -3.44 -0.92 6.46
C ALA A 153 -3.96 -1.43 5.10
N ALA A 154 -3.28 -2.41 4.49
CA ALA A 154 -3.64 -2.96 3.19
C ALA A 154 -4.98 -3.72 3.19
N THR A 155 -5.31 -4.39 4.29
CA THR A 155 -6.59 -5.10 4.46
C THR A 155 -7.73 -4.19 4.89
N ALA A 156 -7.44 -3.05 5.54
CA ALA A 156 -8.43 -2.05 5.94
C ALA A 156 -8.77 -1.07 4.80
N ALA A 157 -7.78 -0.67 4.00
CA ALA A 157 -8.03 -0.01 2.72
C ALA A 157 -8.90 -0.95 1.89
N THR A 158 -10.01 -0.45 1.34
CA THR A 158 -11.09 -1.20 0.66
C THR A 158 -10.63 -1.85 -0.67
N THR A 159 -9.39 -2.26 -0.76
CA THR A 159 -8.74 -2.89 -1.90
C THR A 159 -9.04 -4.39 -1.99
N THR A 160 -9.75 -4.94 -1.01
CA THR A 160 -10.14 -6.36 -0.92
C THR A 160 -11.60 -6.63 -1.29
N GLU A 161 -12.38 -5.62 -1.65
CA GLU A 161 -13.75 -5.88 -2.16
C GLU A 161 -13.67 -6.32 -3.63
N PRO A 162 -14.18 -7.52 -3.99
CA PRO A 162 -14.36 -7.88 -5.40
C PRO A 162 -15.22 -6.82 -6.07
N ARG A 163 -14.91 -6.47 -7.32
CA ARG A 163 -15.58 -5.40 -8.08
C ARG A 163 -17.03 -5.76 -8.44
N PHE A 164 -17.90 -5.89 -7.44
CA PHE A 164 -19.34 -5.90 -7.61
C PHE A 164 -19.88 -4.47 -7.44
N GLY A 165 -20.60 -4.01 -8.45
CA GLY A 165 -21.18 -2.67 -8.50
C GLY A 165 -21.90 -2.33 -7.19
N ARG A 166 -21.62 -1.12 -6.68
CA ARG A 166 -22.24 -0.55 -5.48
C ARG A 166 -23.76 -0.73 -5.49
N ALA A 167 -24.27 -1.67 -4.70
CA ALA A 167 -25.66 -1.64 -4.26
C ALA A 167 -25.74 -0.68 -3.08
N SER A 168 -26.22 0.55 -3.31
CA SER A 168 -26.50 1.47 -2.21
C SER A 168 -27.69 0.93 -1.40
N MET A 169 -27.41 0.46 -0.19
CA MET A 169 -28.43 0.02 0.77
C MET A 169 -29.15 1.23 1.36
N ARG A 170 -30.24 1.66 0.75
CA ARG A 170 -31.17 2.61 1.38
C ARG A 170 -32.11 1.81 2.28
N ARG A 171 -31.90 1.85 3.60
CA ARG A 171 -32.91 1.35 4.55
C ARG A 171 -34.19 2.16 4.35
N ARG A 172 -35.26 1.51 3.90
CA ARG A 172 -36.64 2.00 4.07
C ARG A 172 -37.32 1.09 5.09
N SER A 173 -37.98 1.73 6.06
CA SER A 173 -38.76 1.08 7.11
C SER A 173 -39.96 0.33 6.53
N SER A 174 -40.33 -0.74 7.24
CA SER A 174 -41.51 -1.62 7.18
C SER A 174 -41.62 -2.68 6.06
N SER A 175 -41.55 -3.93 6.52
CA SER A 175 -42.38 -5.10 6.18
C SER A 175 -42.86 -5.27 4.73
N ASP A 176 -42.12 -6.04 3.93
CA ASP A 176 -42.58 -7.27 3.23
C ASP A 176 -41.63 -7.66 2.08
N SER A 177 -41.39 -8.97 1.97
CA SER A 177 -40.80 -9.77 0.87
C SER A 177 -39.82 -9.11 -0.13
N LEU A 178 -38.59 -9.62 -0.16
CA LEU A 178 -37.57 -9.35 -1.19
C LEU A 178 -37.95 -9.98 -2.54
N VAL A 179 -38.26 -9.14 -3.54
CA VAL A 179 -38.24 -9.52 -4.96
C VAL A 179 -37.14 -8.72 -5.64
N TRP A 180 -36.15 -9.43 -6.18
CA TRP A 180 -35.08 -8.84 -6.98
C TRP A 180 -35.51 -8.77 -8.45
N ARG A 181 -35.49 -7.58 -9.05
CA ARG A 181 -35.55 -7.42 -10.51
C ARG A 181 -34.30 -6.69 -11.00
N LYS A 182 -33.72 -7.23 -12.07
CA LYS A 182 -32.58 -6.69 -12.82
C LYS A 182 -33.05 -5.45 -13.60
N ALA A 183 -32.40 -4.30 -13.40
CA ALA A 183 -32.55 -3.17 -14.31
C ALA A 183 -31.63 -3.40 -15.52
N VAL A 184 -32.19 -3.25 -16.72
CA VAL A 184 -31.51 -3.32 -18.02
C VAL A 184 -30.68 -2.07 -18.22
#